data_AF-A0A091M4S2-F1
#
_entry.id   AF-A0A091M4S2-F1
#
_cell.length_a   1.000
_cell.length_b   1.000
_cell.length_c   1.000
_cell.angle_alpha   90.00
_cell.angle_beta   90.00
_cell.angle_gamma   90.00
#
_symmetry.space_group_name_H-M   'P 1'
#
loop_
_entity.id
_entity.type
_entity.pdbx_description
1 polymer ?
#
loop_
_entity_poly.entity_id
_entity_poly.type
_entity_poly.pdbx_seq_one_letter_code
_entity_poly.pdbx_strand_id
1 'polypeptide(L)'
;ADPVMVLNDDNTIVITSNRLSETGAPLLEQGMIVGQLALADALIIGNCNNQVKFSELTIDMFRMLQALEREPMNLASQMNKPGMQESTEKPARRENPHKYLLYKPTFSQLYTFLAASFKELPANSVLLIYLSATGVFPSGRSDSEGPYDFGGVLTNSNRDIINGDAIHKRNQSYKEMHCLHPGDLYPFTRKPLFIIVDSSNSVAYKNFTNLFGQPLVCLLSPTAYPKALQAFLFHVPNICLCLLIFFFFFFISFSGGLFLNNPLMAFLFVSGLSSMRRGLWEKCQDYLRKINRDIAQLLTHSRSIDQSFLQFFGDEFLRLLLTRFIFCSATMRMHKIFRETRNYPESYPQLPRDETVENPHLQKHILELASILDVRNVFLENTLDDY
;
A
#
# COMPACT_ATOMS: atom_id res chain seq x y z
N ALA A 1 15.31 12.02 -12.24
CA ALA A 1 14.48 13.21 -12.01
C ALA A 1 14.59 13.61 -10.55
N ASP A 2 14.14 14.81 -10.16
CA ASP A 2 14.22 15.34 -8.79
C ASP A 2 12.81 15.48 -8.17
N PRO A 3 12.56 14.94 -6.95
CA PRO A 3 11.24 14.55 -6.44
C PRO A 3 10.20 15.66 -6.51
N VAL A 4 9.00 15.36 -7.04
CA VAL A 4 7.98 16.35 -7.46
C VAL A 4 7.90 17.54 -6.50
N MET A 5 8.56 18.64 -6.88
CA MET A 5 8.82 19.70 -5.93
C MET A 5 7.57 20.56 -5.75
N VAL A 6 6.97 20.54 -4.56
CA VAL A 6 5.99 21.56 -4.15
C VAL A 6 6.77 22.83 -3.84
N LEU A 7 6.48 23.90 -4.57
CA LEU A 7 7.19 25.18 -4.49
C LEU A 7 6.27 26.26 -3.90
N ASN A 8 6.76 27.02 -2.93
CA ASN A 8 6.15 28.30 -2.56
C ASN A 8 6.29 29.31 -3.71
N ASP A 9 5.65 30.48 -3.59
CA ASP A 9 5.72 31.54 -4.60
C ASP A 9 7.15 32.08 -4.81
N ASP A 10 8.02 32.01 -3.79
CA ASP A 10 9.46 32.30 -3.86
C ASP A 10 10.31 31.17 -4.49
N ASN A 11 9.68 30.15 -5.10
CA ASN A 11 10.30 28.92 -5.60
C ASN A 11 11.08 28.10 -4.56
N THR A 12 10.81 28.27 -3.27
CA THR A 12 11.40 27.45 -2.19
C THR A 12 10.64 26.12 -2.02
N ILE A 13 11.37 25.02 -1.79
CA ILE A 13 10.79 23.68 -1.66
C ILE A 13 10.03 23.55 -0.33
N VAL A 14 8.78 23.09 -0.40
CA VAL A 14 7.91 22.79 0.75
C VAL A 14 8.04 21.31 1.11
N ILE A 15 8.45 21.02 2.35
CA ILE A 15 8.41 19.67 2.90
C ILE A 15 7.03 19.44 3.51
N THR A 16 6.24 18.52 2.94
CA THR A 16 4.89 18.19 3.42
C THR A 16 4.88 16.92 4.29
N SER A 17 4.16 16.98 5.40
CA SER A 17 3.80 15.80 6.20
C SER A 17 2.76 14.96 5.46
N ASN A 18 2.83 13.64 5.65
CA ASN A 18 1.90 12.65 5.08
C ASN A 18 1.34 11.68 6.15
N ARG A 19 1.62 11.98 7.41
CA ARG A 19 1.08 11.29 8.59
C ARG A 19 -0.44 11.52 8.70
N LEU A 20 -1.12 10.70 9.48
CA LEU A 20 -2.55 10.82 9.74
C LEU A 20 -2.82 12.07 10.60
N SER A 21 -3.35 13.12 9.97
CA SER A 21 -3.93 14.28 10.64
C SER A 21 -5.41 14.05 10.98
N GLU A 22 -5.97 14.83 11.91
CA GLU A 22 -7.37 14.71 12.35
C GLU A 22 -8.40 14.86 11.20
N THR A 23 -8.02 15.52 10.10
CA THR A 23 -8.84 15.70 8.89
C THR A 23 -8.37 14.87 7.69
N GLY A 24 -7.35 14.02 7.88
CA GLY A 24 -6.69 13.28 6.80
C GLY A 24 -7.47 12.04 6.33
N ALA A 25 -8.15 11.35 7.24
CA ALA A 25 -8.96 10.17 6.92
C ALA A 25 -10.42 10.56 6.60
N PRO A 26 -11.08 9.94 5.60
CA PRO A 26 -12.51 10.11 5.37
C PRO A 26 -13.31 9.73 6.61
N LEU A 27 -14.16 10.63 7.12
CA LEU A 27 -14.98 10.38 8.30
C LEU A 27 -16.01 9.26 8.03
N LEU A 28 -16.47 8.60 9.11
CA LEU A 28 -17.69 7.79 9.05
C LEU A 28 -18.90 8.72 9.17
N GLU A 29 -19.91 8.48 8.37
CA GLU A 29 -21.21 9.15 8.44
C GLU A 29 -22.08 8.55 9.55
N GLN A 30 -23.04 9.34 10.05
CA GLN A 30 -23.89 8.97 11.16
C GLN A 30 -24.80 7.79 10.79
N GLY A 31 -24.58 6.62 11.39
CA GLY A 31 -25.36 5.40 11.14
C GLY A 31 -24.68 4.33 10.27
N MET A 32 -23.45 4.57 9.81
CA MET A 32 -22.66 3.53 9.12
C MET A 32 -22.29 2.38 10.06
N ILE A 33 -22.59 1.14 9.66
CA ILE A 33 -22.19 -0.07 10.40
C ILE A 33 -20.88 -0.59 9.79
N VAL A 34 -19.77 -0.32 10.47
CA VAL A 34 -18.43 -0.85 10.17
C VAL A 34 -17.90 -1.63 11.39
N GLY A 35 -16.88 -2.46 11.20
CA GLY A 35 -16.30 -3.24 12.30
C GLY A 35 -15.65 -2.36 13.37
N GLN A 36 -15.75 -2.80 14.62
CA GLN A 36 -15.08 -2.17 15.77
C GLN A 36 -13.62 -2.67 15.92
N LEU A 37 -12.94 -2.90 14.80
CA LEU A 37 -11.55 -3.34 14.79
C LEU A 37 -10.60 -2.16 14.88
N ALA A 38 -9.52 -2.31 15.64
CA ALA A 38 -8.45 -1.32 15.78
C ALA A 38 -7.08 -1.91 15.40
N LEU A 39 -6.27 -1.18 14.64
CA LEU A 39 -4.91 -1.59 14.32
C LEU A 39 -4.01 -1.44 15.54
N ALA A 40 -3.53 -2.56 16.09
CA ALA A 40 -2.69 -2.58 17.29
C ALA A 40 -1.22 -2.88 16.98
N ASP A 41 -0.95 -3.88 16.13
CA ASP A 41 0.41 -4.33 15.79
C ASP A 41 0.66 -4.26 14.28
N ALA A 42 1.87 -3.88 13.90
CA ALA A 42 2.34 -3.91 12.52
C ALA A 42 3.75 -4.54 12.40
N LEU A 43 3.88 -5.64 11.66
CA LEU A 43 5.18 -6.16 11.22
C LEU A 43 5.52 -5.54 9.86
N ILE A 44 6.66 -4.87 9.78
CA ILE A 44 7.16 -4.19 8.58
C ILE A 44 8.45 -4.93 8.18
N ILE A 45 8.37 -5.71 7.10
CA ILE A 45 9.41 -6.66 6.70
C ILE A 45 10.03 -6.24 5.36
N GLY A 46 11.36 -6.11 5.33
CA GLY A 46 12.12 -5.67 4.15
C GLY A 46 13.30 -6.58 3.82
N ASN A 47 13.36 -7.16 2.62
CA ASN A 47 14.53 -7.89 2.10
C ASN A 47 14.86 -7.46 0.65
N CYS A 48 14.83 -6.15 0.45
CA CYS A 48 15.03 -5.53 -0.84
C CYS A 48 16.52 -5.38 -1.19
N ASN A 49 17.00 -6.16 -2.17
CA ASN A 49 18.44 -6.25 -2.46
C ASN A 49 19.05 -4.99 -3.09
N ASN A 50 18.28 -4.23 -3.87
CA ASN A 50 18.76 -3.10 -4.67
C ASN A 50 18.13 -1.75 -4.26
N GLN A 51 17.74 -1.60 -2.98
CA GLN A 51 17.18 -0.34 -2.46
C GLN A 51 18.20 0.48 -1.66
N VAL A 52 18.00 1.81 -1.66
CA VAL A 52 18.62 2.73 -0.71
C VAL A 52 18.14 2.40 0.70
N LYS A 53 19.07 2.37 1.67
CA LYS A 53 18.79 2.11 3.09
C LYS A 53 19.64 3.00 3.99
N PHE A 54 19.09 3.34 5.16
CA PHE A 54 19.82 4.00 6.24
C PHE A 54 20.01 2.99 7.38
N SER A 55 21.25 2.55 7.59
CA SER A 55 21.56 1.35 8.39
C SER A 55 20.77 0.13 7.91
N GLU A 56 19.76 -0.33 8.65
CA GLU A 56 18.88 -1.46 8.32
C GLU A 56 17.50 -1.04 7.82
N LEU A 57 17.18 0.25 7.84
CA LEU A 57 15.88 0.76 7.41
C LEU A 57 15.90 1.12 5.91
N THR A 58 15.18 0.37 5.09
CA THR A 58 14.93 0.73 3.67
C THR A 58 13.84 1.81 3.54
N ILE A 59 13.86 2.53 2.41
CA ILE A 59 12.95 3.67 2.17
C ILE A 59 11.47 3.25 2.15
N ASP A 60 11.17 2.01 1.75
CA ASP A 60 9.82 1.44 1.75
C ASP A 60 9.31 1.13 3.17
N MET A 61 10.14 0.48 4.00
CA MET A 61 9.89 0.27 5.43
C MET A 61 9.67 1.61 6.16
N PHE A 62 10.48 2.64 5.88
CA PHE A 62 10.28 3.99 6.43
C PHE A 62 8.97 4.64 5.93
N ARG A 63 8.61 4.47 4.66
CA ARG A 63 7.33 4.97 4.12
C ARG A 63 6.12 4.29 4.75
N MET A 64 6.19 3.00 5.05
CA MET A 64 5.14 2.28 5.79
C MET A 64 5.11 2.68 7.27
N LEU A 65 6.28 2.82 7.92
CA LEU A 65 6.41 3.33 9.29
C LEU A 65 5.66 4.66 9.45
N GLN A 66 5.93 5.63 8.56
CA GLN A 66 5.33 6.96 8.55
C GLN A 66 3.83 6.97 8.16
N ALA A 67 3.38 6.04 7.31
CA ALA A 67 1.97 5.90 6.97
C ALA A 67 1.12 5.41 8.17
N LEU A 68 1.76 4.70 9.11
CA LEU A 68 1.19 4.23 10.38
C LEU A 68 1.51 5.18 11.55
N GLU A 69 1.55 6.50 11.31
CA GLU A 69 1.75 7.52 12.36
C GLU A 69 0.72 8.62 12.24
N ARG A 70 0.16 9.03 13.38
CA ARG A 70 -0.54 10.30 13.53
C ARG A 70 0.45 11.46 13.59
N GLU A 71 -0.01 12.64 13.21
CA GLU A 71 0.76 13.87 13.43
C GLU A 71 0.93 14.14 14.94
N PRO A 72 2.09 14.67 15.37
CA PRO A 72 2.31 14.97 16.78
C PRO A 72 1.36 16.08 17.23
N MET A 73 0.47 15.78 18.18
CA MET A 73 -0.43 16.77 18.76
C MET A 73 0.39 17.90 19.41
N ASN A 74 0.24 19.13 18.91
CA ASN A 74 0.86 20.31 19.52
C ASN A 74 0.23 20.60 20.89
N LEU A 75 0.83 20.06 21.95
CA LEU A 75 0.36 20.21 23.34
C LEU A 75 0.17 21.69 23.75
N ALA A 76 0.99 22.60 23.21
CA ALA A 76 0.87 24.05 23.41
C ALA A 76 -0.50 24.61 22.96
N SER A 77 -1.13 24.03 21.94
CA SER A 77 -2.45 24.45 21.44
C SER A 77 -3.58 24.21 22.44
N GLN A 78 -3.43 23.25 23.35
CA GLN A 78 -4.45 22.93 24.36
C GLN A 78 -4.36 23.86 25.60
N MET A 79 -3.19 24.41 25.90
CA MET A 79 -3.02 25.34 27.04
C MET A 79 -3.63 26.73 26.80
N ASN A 80 -3.85 27.12 25.54
CA ASN A 80 -4.29 28.48 25.17
C ASN A 80 -5.81 28.64 24.94
N LYS A 81 -6.65 27.73 25.46
CA LYS A 81 -8.12 27.88 25.48
C LYS A 81 -8.67 28.02 26.92
N PRO A 82 -8.58 29.19 27.55
CA PRO A 82 -9.31 29.46 28.79
C PRO A 82 -10.81 29.53 28.51
N GLY A 83 -11.61 28.68 29.17
CA GLY A 83 -13.07 28.89 29.29
C GLY A 83 -14.01 28.11 28.36
N MET A 84 -13.73 26.84 28.04
CA MET A 84 -14.78 25.89 27.64
C MET A 84 -14.90 24.77 28.68
N GLN A 85 -16.15 24.42 29.01
CA GLN A 85 -16.48 23.48 30.10
C GLN A 85 -16.09 22.04 29.77
N GLU A 86 -15.77 21.25 30.80
CA GLU A 86 -15.43 19.83 30.67
C GLU A 86 -16.66 18.98 30.28
N SER A 87 -16.89 18.81 28.98
CA SER A 87 -17.69 17.69 28.48
C SER A 87 -16.98 16.38 28.84
N THR A 88 -17.62 15.52 29.62
CA THR A 88 -16.95 14.45 30.40
C THR A 88 -16.39 13.28 29.57
N GLU A 89 -16.57 13.29 28.26
CA GLU A 89 -15.87 12.38 27.34
C GLU A 89 -14.53 12.99 26.90
N LYS A 90 -13.43 12.52 27.51
CA LYS A 90 -12.11 12.68 26.90
C LYS A 90 -12.14 11.94 25.56
N PRO A 91 -11.93 12.58 24.40
CA PRO A 91 -11.82 11.86 23.14
C PRO A 91 -10.67 10.86 23.30
N ALA A 92 -10.97 9.57 23.12
CA ALA A 92 -10.04 8.49 23.41
C ALA A 92 -8.74 8.75 22.62
N ARG A 93 -7.61 8.87 23.34
CA ARG A 93 -6.30 9.09 22.71
C ARG A 93 -5.99 7.88 21.82
N ARG A 94 -6.22 8.02 20.52
CA ARG A 94 -5.94 6.97 19.52
C ARG A 94 -4.44 6.85 19.36
N GLU A 95 -3.84 5.96 20.15
CA GLU A 95 -2.41 5.68 20.11
C GLU A 95 -2.00 5.15 18.72
N ASN A 96 -0.72 5.30 18.39
CA ASN A 96 -0.17 4.69 17.18
C ASN A 96 0.01 3.17 17.42
N PRO A 97 -0.17 2.32 16.40
CA PRO A 97 0.11 0.90 16.54
C PRO A 97 1.59 0.67 16.89
N HIS A 98 1.85 -0.41 17.62
CA HIS A 98 3.19 -0.92 17.86
C HIS A 98 3.77 -1.49 16.55
N LYS A 99 5.09 -1.39 16.37
CA LYS A 99 5.74 -1.65 15.07
C LYS A 99 7.02 -2.44 15.22
N TYR A 100 7.06 -3.59 14.56
CA TYR A 100 8.23 -4.45 14.48
C TYR A 100 8.91 -4.27 13.12
N LEU A 101 10.13 -3.73 13.11
CA LEU A 101 10.93 -3.51 11.91
C LEU A 101 11.86 -4.69 11.69
N LEU A 102 11.65 -5.46 10.61
CA LEU A 102 12.40 -6.69 10.33
C LEU A 102 13.10 -6.59 8.97
N TYR A 103 14.37 -6.18 8.98
CA TYR A 103 15.22 -6.21 7.78
C TYR A 103 15.89 -7.58 7.63
N LYS A 104 15.70 -8.22 6.47
CA LYS A 104 16.23 -9.55 6.11
C LYS A 104 16.00 -10.65 7.17
N PRO A 105 14.81 -10.79 7.80
CA PRO A 105 14.60 -11.78 8.85
C PRO A 105 14.69 -13.20 8.29
N THR A 106 15.46 -14.06 8.96
CA THR A 106 15.34 -15.51 8.79
C THR A 106 13.90 -15.95 9.10
N PHE A 107 13.46 -17.06 8.51
CA PHE A 107 12.11 -17.60 8.76
C PHE A 107 11.81 -17.76 10.26
N SER A 108 12.78 -18.25 11.05
CA SER A 108 12.65 -18.42 12.51
C SER A 108 12.43 -17.09 13.25
N GLN A 109 13.17 -16.03 12.90
CA GLN A 109 12.96 -14.70 13.48
C GLN A 109 11.56 -14.18 13.13
N LEU A 110 11.18 -14.21 11.86
CA LEU A 110 9.86 -13.76 11.41
C LEU A 110 8.72 -14.51 12.12
N TYR A 111 8.80 -15.85 12.15
CA TYR A 111 7.78 -16.68 12.78
C TYR A 111 7.70 -16.44 14.30
N THR A 112 8.82 -16.13 14.95
CA THR A 112 8.86 -15.73 16.37
C THR A 112 8.11 -14.42 16.61
N PHE A 113 8.34 -13.38 15.80
CA PHE A 113 7.62 -12.11 15.92
C PHE A 113 6.12 -12.25 15.59
N LEU A 114 5.77 -13.06 14.59
CA LEU A 114 4.37 -13.38 14.27
C LEU A 114 3.67 -14.10 15.43
N ALA A 115 4.31 -15.10 16.04
CA ALA A 115 3.75 -15.81 17.20
C ALA A 115 3.64 -14.93 18.45
N ALA A 116 4.63 -14.05 18.71
CA ALA A 116 4.58 -13.10 19.82
C ALA A 116 3.42 -12.11 19.65
N SER A 117 3.34 -11.43 18.50
CA SER A 117 2.27 -10.48 18.21
C SER A 117 0.91 -11.18 18.22
N PHE A 118 0.76 -12.34 17.57
CA PHE A 118 -0.49 -13.10 17.59
C PHE A 118 -0.95 -13.48 19.02
N LYS A 119 -0.02 -13.84 19.90
CA LYS A 119 -0.32 -14.14 21.32
C LYS A 119 -0.81 -12.90 22.06
N GLU A 120 -0.14 -11.76 21.86
CA GLU A 120 -0.34 -10.53 22.65
C GLU A 120 -1.43 -9.59 22.08
N LEU A 121 -1.80 -9.75 20.81
CA LEU A 121 -2.85 -9.00 20.11
C LEU A 121 -4.20 -9.06 20.88
N PRO A 122 -4.78 -7.93 21.30
CA PRO A 122 -6.04 -7.91 22.05
C PRO A 122 -7.26 -8.46 21.27
N ALA A 123 -8.37 -8.67 21.99
CA ALA A 123 -9.66 -8.89 21.36
C ALA A 123 -10.08 -7.65 20.55
N ASN A 124 -10.66 -7.87 19.37
CA ASN A 124 -11.01 -6.82 18.40
C ASN A 124 -9.82 -5.99 17.86
N SER A 125 -8.59 -6.47 18.02
CA SER A 125 -7.40 -5.85 17.40
C SER A 125 -6.97 -6.55 16.12
N VAL A 126 -6.30 -5.79 15.25
CA VAL A 126 -5.77 -6.24 13.95
C VAL A 126 -4.26 -6.34 14.00
N LEU A 127 -3.73 -7.42 13.44
CA LEU A 127 -2.33 -7.55 13.07
C LEU A 127 -2.15 -7.12 11.61
N LEU A 128 -1.29 -6.14 11.35
CA LEU A 128 -0.86 -5.79 10.00
C LEU A 128 0.48 -6.47 9.68
N ILE A 129 0.60 -7.07 8.50
CA ILE A 129 1.88 -7.58 7.97
C ILE A 129 2.17 -6.90 6.64
N TYR A 130 3.26 -6.15 6.57
CA TYR A 130 3.80 -5.56 5.34
C TYR A 130 5.05 -6.35 4.91
N LEU A 131 5.04 -6.86 3.68
CA LEU A 131 6.02 -7.82 3.15
C LEU A 131 6.69 -7.30 1.87
N SER A 132 7.82 -6.59 1.97
CA SER A 132 8.57 -6.06 0.81
C SER A 132 9.90 -6.80 0.60
N ALA A 133 9.93 -7.83 -0.27
CA ALA A 133 11.14 -8.58 -0.60
C ALA A 133 10.99 -9.59 -1.75
N THR A 134 11.98 -9.69 -2.66
CA THR A 134 11.93 -10.39 -3.97
C THR A 134 11.09 -11.68 -4.05
N GLY A 135 10.36 -11.84 -5.16
CA GLY A 135 9.45 -12.95 -5.39
C GLY A 135 10.12 -14.30 -5.66
N VAL A 136 9.60 -15.34 -5.00
CA VAL A 136 9.86 -16.75 -5.31
C VAL A 136 8.66 -17.29 -6.09
N PHE A 137 8.92 -17.83 -7.28
CA PHE A 137 7.92 -18.41 -8.17
C PHE A 137 7.93 -19.95 -8.07
N PRO A 138 6.83 -20.64 -8.40
CA PRO A 138 6.76 -22.10 -8.23
C PRO A 138 7.62 -22.88 -9.23
N SER A 139 8.35 -23.87 -8.70
CA SER A 139 9.31 -24.69 -9.45
C SER A 139 8.66 -25.95 -10.05
N GLY A 140 7.81 -25.76 -11.06
CA GLY A 140 7.17 -26.84 -11.82
C GLY A 140 5.64 -26.85 -11.74
N ARG A 141 5.03 -27.89 -12.30
CA ARG A 141 3.58 -28.16 -12.15
C ARG A 141 3.38 -29.15 -11.03
N SER A 142 2.61 -28.79 -10.02
CA SER A 142 2.01 -29.73 -9.07
C SER A 142 0.57 -30.02 -9.50
N ASP A 143 0.15 -31.28 -9.45
CA ASP A 143 -1.25 -31.68 -9.69
C ASP A 143 -2.18 -31.34 -8.51
N SER A 144 -1.63 -30.65 -7.50
CA SER A 144 -2.32 -30.07 -6.34
C SER A 144 -2.05 -28.57 -6.31
N GLU A 145 -3.10 -27.76 -6.27
CA GLU A 145 -3.04 -26.31 -6.08
C GLU A 145 -3.02 -25.97 -4.57
N GLY A 146 -1.95 -26.37 -3.88
CA GLY A 146 -1.79 -26.07 -2.46
C GLY A 146 -1.38 -24.61 -2.21
N PRO A 147 -1.62 -24.07 -1.00
CA PRO A 147 -1.21 -22.71 -0.63
C PRO A 147 0.32 -22.52 -0.52
N TYR A 148 1.08 -23.60 -0.71
CA TYR A 148 2.53 -23.62 -0.83
C TYR A 148 3.01 -23.68 -2.28
N ASP A 149 2.12 -23.87 -3.25
CA ASP A 149 2.44 -24.18 -4.65
C ASP A 149 2.27 -22.98 -5.59
N PHE A 150 1.87 -21.82 -5.05
CA PHE A 150 1.93 -20.52 -5.73
C PHE A 150 3.28 -19.78 -5.55
N GLY A 151 4.21 -20.35 -4.79
CA GLY A 151 5.44 -19.69 -4.35
C GLY A 151 5.22 -18.74 -3.16
N GLY A 152 6.05 -17.71 -3.02
CA GLY A 152 6.02 -16.83 -1.85
C GLY A 152 7.09 -15.72 -1.83
N VAL A 153 7.25 -15.11 -0.65
CA VAL A 153 8.12 -13.94 -0.35
C VAL A 153 9.47 -14.39 0.17
N LEU A 154 10.56 -14.05 -0.51
CA LEU A 154 11.91 -14.30 0.03
C LEU A 154 12.18 -13.34 1.18
N THR A 155 12.18 -13.77 2.44
CA THR A 155 12.37 -12.89 3.62
C THR A 155 13.83 -12.65 3.99
N ASN A 156 14.74 -13.53 3.56
CA ASN A 156 16.19 -13.35 3.66
C ASN A 156 16.89 -14.04 2.48
N SER A 157 18.06 -13.55 2.09
CA SER A 157 18.89 -14.09 1.02
C SER A 157 20.37 -14.09 1.43
N ASN A 158 20.96 -15.27 1.61
CA ASN A 158 22.41 -15.38 1.85
C ASN A 158 23.17 -14.81 0.65
N ARG A 159 24.12 -13.89 0.92
CA ARG A 159 24.83 -13.12 -0.11
C ARG A 159 26.00 -13.86 -0.77
N ASP A 160 26.24 -15.12 -0.40
CA ASP A 160 27.40 -15.90 -0.82
C ASP A 160 27.33 -16.40 -2.29
N ILE A 161 26.33 -15.96 -3.05
CA ILE A 161 26.17 -16.15 -4.49
C ILE A 161 26.50 -14.85 -5.28
N ILE A 162 27.28 -13.93 -4.69
CA ILE A 162 27.91 -12.82 -5.43
C ILE A 162 29.25 -13.29 -6.01
N ASN A 163 29.18 -14.25 -6.92
CA ASN A 163 30.20 -14.55 -7.93
C ASN A 163 29.46 -15.16 -9.13
N GLY A 164 29.72 -14.63 -10.33
CA GLY A 164 29.06 -15.05 -11.55
C GLY A 164 29.44 -16.46 -12.01
N ASP A 165 28.70 -16.97 -13.00
CA ASP A 165 29.05 -18.10 -13.85
C ASP A 165 29.21 -19.49 -13.18
N ALA A 166 28.67 -19.67 -11.97
CA ALA A 166 28.51 -20.98 -11.35
C ALA A 166 27.12 -21.19 -10.72
N ILE A 167 26.72 -22.46 -10.56
CA ILE A 167 25.56 -22.92 -9.78
C ILE A 167 24.15 -22.67 -10.39
N HIS A 168 24.03 -22.47 -11.72
CA HIS A 168 22.74 -22.71 -12.42
C HIS A 168 22.35 -24.20 -12.52
N LYS A 169 23.08 -25.11 -11.85
CA LYS A 169 22.84 -26.56 -11.78
C LYS A 169 23.18 -27.15 -10.39
N ARG A 170 22.52 -26.66 -9.33
CA ARG A 170 22.24 -27.49 -8.14
C ARG A 170 20.76 -27.89 -8.17
N ASN A 171 20.48 -29.15 -7.89
CA ASN A 171 19.12 -29.69 -7.94
C ASN A 171 18.24 -29.02 -6.87
N GLN A 172 17.37 -28.09 -7.27
CA GLN A 172 16.34 -27.51 -6.39
C GLN A 172 15.16 -28.48 -6.24
N SER A 173 15.40 -29.60 -5.55
CA SER A 173 14.35 -30.54 -5.12
C SER A 173 13.58 -30.06 -3.88
N TYR A 174 13.97 -28.93 -3.30
CA TYR A 174 13.41 -28.37 -2.07
C TYR A 174 13.02 -26.91 -2.30
N LYS A 175 11.94 -26.47 -1.65
CA LYS A 175 11.51 -25.06 -1.64
C LYS A 175 12.47 -24.23 -0.77
N GLU A 176 12.56 -22.93 -1.06
CA GLU A 176 13.49 -22.02 -0.41
C GLU A 176 13.15 -21.83 1.08
N MET A 177 14.13 -22.06 1.96
CA MET A 177 13.98 -22.09 3.43
C MET A 177 13.67 -20.71 4.03
N HIS A 178 13.99 -19.63 3.30
CA HIS A 178 13.62 -18.27 3.69
C HIS A 178 12.53 -17.69 2.79
N CYS A 179 11.67 -18.54 2.22
CA CYS A 179 10.45 -18.13 1.54
C CYS A 179 9.23 -18.27 2.44
N LEU A 180 8.57 -17.15 2.76
CA LEU A 180 7.25 -17.13 3.39
C LEU A 180 6.18 -17.39 2.31
N HIS A 181 5.47 -18.51 2.43
CA HIS A 181 4.37 -18.88 1.54
C HIS A 181 3.03 -18.43 2.16
N PRO A 182 1.96 -18.26 1.37
CA PRO A 182 0.60 -18.04 1.88
C PRO A 182 0.19 -19.08 2.93
N GLY A 183 0.60 -20.34 2.75
CA GLY A 183 0.36 -21.44 3.68
C GLY A 183 0.86 -21.18 5.12
N ASP A 184 1.98 -20.46 5.27
CA ASP A 184 2.62 -20.20 6.57
C ASP A 184 1.84 -19.19 7.44
N LEU A 185 0.82 -18.54 6.87
CA LEU A 185 -0.02 -17.57 7.58
C LEU A 185 -1.34 -18.16 8.11
N TYR A 186 -1.73 -19.38 7.73
CA TYR A 186 -2.90 -20.05 8.31
C TYR A 186 -2.86 -20.30 9.83
N PRO A 187 -1.71 -20.39 10.51
CA PRO A 187 -1.67 -20.32 11.97
C PRO A 187 -2.33 -19.04 12.51
N PHE A 188 -2.03 -17.90 11.87
CA PHE A 188 -2.33 -16.55 12.36
C PHE A 188 -3.68 -15.98 11.90
N THR A 189 -4.30 -16.53 10.84
CA THR A 189 -5.68 -16.19 10.42
C THR A 189 -6.78 -16.64 11.40
N ARG A 190 -6.40 -17.03 12.63
CA ARG A 190 -7.28 -17.20 13.80
C ARG A 190 -7.60 -15.87 14.51
N LYS A 191 -7.02 -14.75 14.09
CA LYS A 191 -7.35 -13.38 14.51
C LYS A 191 -7.45 -12.47 13.27
N PRO A 192 -8.05 -11.27 13.37
CA PRO A 192 -8.13 -10.32 12.26
C PRO A 192 -6.74 -9.97 11.69
N LEU A 193 -6.56 -10.20 10.40
CA LEU A 193 -5.25 -10.10 9.74
C LEU A 193 -5.33 -9.23 8.49
N PHE A 194 -4.50 -8.19 8.42
CA PHE A 194 -4.40 -7.29 7.28
C PHE A 194 -3.01 -7.40 6.63
N ILE A 195 -2.93 -7.93 5.42
CA ILE A 195 -1.66 -8.20 4.75
C ILE A 195 -1.47 -7.20 3.61
N ILE A 196 -0.29 -6.62 3.52
CA ILE A 196 0.15 -5.77 2.41
C ILE A 196 1.33 -6.49 1.77
N VAL A 197 1.03 -7.24 0.72
CA VAL A 197 1.94 -8.19 0.07
C VAL A 197 2.70 -7.45 -1.01
N ASP A 198 3.76 -6.77 -0.59
CA ASP A 198 4.55 -5.90 -1.45
C ASP A 198 5.48 -6.75 -2.37
N SER A 199 5.02 -7.76 -3.19
CA SER A 199 5.90 -8.76 -4.03
C SER A 199 5.31 -8.67 -5.55
N SER A 200 6.19 -8.66 -6.58
CA SER A 200 6.03 -9.04 -8.02
C SER A 200 5.48 -10.46 -8.37
N ASN A 201 4.92 -11.14 -7.38
CA ASN A 201 4.27 -12.45 -7.32
C ASN A 201 3.24 -12.40 -6.16
N SER A 202 2.77 -11.20 -5.81
CA SER A 202 1.78 -10.92 -4.75
C SER A 202 0.51 -11.72 -4.98
N VAL A 203 0.18 -12.01 -6.24
CA VAL A 203 -0.86 -12.93 -6.69
C VAL A 203 -0.81 -14.32 -6.04
N ALA A 204 0.33 -14.77 -5.50
CA ALA A 204 0.37 -15.99 -4.68
C ALA A 204 -0.52 -15.88 -3.43
N TYR A 205 -0.65 -14.68 -2.87
CA TYR A 205 -1.47 -14.34 -1.70
C TYR A 205 -2.91 -13.93 -2.09
N LYS A 206 -3.32 -14.18 -3.35
CA LYS A 206 -4.69 -13.95 -3.84
C LYS A 206 -5.65 -15.08 -3.47
N ASN A 207 -5.14 -16.26 -3.14
CA ASN A 207 -5.93 -17.48 -2.94
C ASN A 207 -5.79 -17.98 -1.49
N PHE A 208 -6.56 -17.40 -0.56
CA PHE A 208 -6.71 -17.91 0.79
C PHE A 208 -8.04 -18.64 0.98
N THR A 209 -8.02 -19.74 1.74
CA THR A 209 -9.24 -20.43 2.20
C THR A 209 -9.65 -19.86 3.55
N ASN A 210 -10.90 -19.45 3.73
CA ASN A 210 -11.37 -18.99 5.05
C ASN A 210 -11.59 -20.18 6.01
N LEU A 211 -10.54 -20.56 6.74
CA LEU A 211 -10.53 -21.72 7.64
C LEU A 211 -11.10 -21.43 9.05
N PHE A 212 -11.22 -20.16 9.46
CA PHE A 212 -11.52 -19.78 10.85
C PHE A 212 -12.62 -18.73 11.02
N GLY A 213 -13.25 -18.27 9.93
CA GLY A 213 -14.33 -17.28 9.95
C GLY A 213 -13.88 -15.85 10.32
N GLN A 214 -12.58 -15.61 10.45
CA GLN A 214 -12.01 -14.31 10.79
C GLN A 214 -11.81 -13.44 9.53
N PRO A 215 -11.88 -12.10 9.65
CA PRO A 215 -11.61 -11.22 8.53
C PRO A 215 -10.13 -11.27 8.14
N LEU A 216 -9.89 -11.41 6.84
CA LEU A 216 -8.57 -11.38 6.20
C LEU A 216 -8.68 -10.49 4.97
N VAL A 217 -7.81 -9.49 4.85
CA VAL A 217 -7.66 -8.70 3.62
C VAL A 217 -6.18 -8.68 3.22
N CYS A 218 -5.91 -9.00 1.96
CA CYS A 218 -4.60 -8.85 1.33
C CYS A 218 -4.66 -7.73 0.29
N LEU A 219 -3.83 -6.71 0.43
CA LEU A 219 -3.55 -5.74 -0.64
C LEU A 219 -2.33 -6.22 -1.42
N LEU A 220 -2.55 -6.49 -2.71
CA LEU A 220 -1.58 -7.03 -3.66
C LEU A 220 -1.31 -5.96 -4.73
N SER A 221 -0.10 -5.89 -5.28
CA SER A 221 0.18 -4.89 -6.32
C SER A 221 0.76 -5.47 -7.62
N PRO A 222 0.94 -4.65 -8.68
CA PRO A 222 1.37 -5.11 -10.00
C PRO A 222 2.55 -6.09 -9.98
N THR A 223 2.43 -7.14 -10.78
CA THR A 223 3.51 -8.12 -11.00
C THR A 223 4.40 -7.74 -12.19
N ALA A 224 3.94 -6.83 -13.06
CA ALA A 224 4.72 -6.29 -14.18
C ALA A 224 4.45 -4.78 -14.38
N TYR A 225 5.42 -4.08 -15.00
CA TYR A 225 5.37 -2.64 -15.23
C TYR A 225 5.62 -2.34 -16.72
N PRO A 226 5.03 -1.28 -17.29
CA PRO A 226 5.14 -1.01 -18.72
C PRO A 226 6.58 -0.78 -19.19
N LYS A 227 6.96 -1.37 -20.33
CA LYS A 227 8.30 -1.21 -20.91
C LYS A 227 8.65 0.23 -21.26
N ALA A 228 7.67 1.04 -21.66
CA ALA A 228 7.86 2.47 -21.91
C ALA A 228 8.29 3.21 -20.62
N LEU A 229 7.71 2.80 -19.48
CA LEU A 229 8.14 3.29 -18.17
C LEU A 229 9.58 2.85 -17.89
N GLN A 230 9.89 1.56 -18.04
CA GLN A 230 11.23 1.02 -17.82
C GLN A 230 12.30 1.70 -18.71
N ALA A 231 11.97 2.06 -19.96
CA ALA A 231 12.91 2.62 -20.93
C ALA A 231 13.28 4.10 -20.68
N PHE A 232 12.32 4.94 -20.27
CA PHE A 232 12.56 6.36 -19.92
C PHE A 232 13.63 6.54 -18.83
N LEU A 233 13.86 5.48 -18.06
CA LEU A 233 14.65 5.47 -16.84
C LEU A 233 16.12 5.05 -17.05
N PHE A 234 16.52 4.68 -18.28
CA PHE A 234 17.90 4.27 -18.61
C PHE A 234 18.82 5.41 -19.10
N HIS A 235 18.30 6.58 -19.45
CA HIS A 235 19.02 7.55 -20.28
C HIS A 235 19.75 8.69 -19.53
N VAL A 236 20.02 8.52 -18.22
CA VAL A 236 20.76 9.49 -17.39
C VAL A 236 22.05 8.86 -16.87
N PRO A 237 23.24 9.27 -17.36
CA PRO A 237 24.50 8.74 -16.86
C PRO A 237 24.85 9.26 -15.47
N ASN A 238 25.60 8.45 -14.70
CA ASN A 238 26.24 8.78 -13.42
C ASN A 238 25.36 8.96 -12.16
N ILE A 239 24.05 8.66 -12.16
CA ILE A 239 23.32 8.36 -10.90
C ILE A 239 22.60 7.02 -10.98
N CYS A 240 23.15 6.02 -10.27
CA CYS A 240 22.69 4.64 -10.23
C CYS A 240 21.25 4.49 -9.71
N LEU A 241 20.37 3.92 -10.54
CA LEU A 241 19.10 3.20 -10.27
C LEU A 241 18.04 3.81 -9.31
N CYS A 242 18.32 4.90 -8.61
CA CYS A 242 17.58 5.32 -7.42
C CYS A 242 16.63 6.51 -7.66
N LEU A 243 16.98 7.47 -8.53
CA LEU A 243 16.19 8.69 -8.88
C LEU A 243 14.96 8.39 -9.77
N LEU A 244 14.30 7.28 -9.46
CA LEU A 244 13.72 6.34 -10.41
C LEU A 244 12.73 5.46 -9.62
N ILE A 245 13.26 4.64 -8.69
CA ILE A 245 12.51 3.92 -7.65
C ILE A 245 12.06 4.85 -6.51
N PHE A 246 12.77 5.94 -6.26
CA PHE A 246 12.34 6.99 -5.32
C PHE A 246 10.96 7.56 -5.68
N PHE A 247 10.54 7.38 -6.93
CA PHE A 247 9.78 8.35 -7.68
C PHE A 247 8.49 7.80 -8.27
N PHE A 248 8.53 6.74 -9.09
CA PHE A 248 7.41 6.54 -10.03
C PHE A 248 6.05 6.36 -9.37
N PHE A 249 5.78 5.20 -8.77
CA PHE A 249 4.38 4.87 -8.48
C PHE A 249 4.15 4.16 -7.14
N PHE A 250 5.02 3.19 -6.93
CA PHE A 250 4.63 1.83 -6.61
C PHE A 250 5.76 1.05 -7.33
N PHE A 251 6.85 0.72 -6.60
CA PHE A 251 7.77 -0.44 -6.85
C PHE A 251 8.99 -0.20 -7.76
N ILE A 252 10.05 -1.02 -7.73
CA ILE A 252 10.14 -2.44 -7.29
C ILE A 252 11.35 -2.73 -6.38
N SER A 253 11.10 -3.42 -5.27
CA SER A 253 11.86 -4.61 -4.95
C SER A 253 10.92 -5.59 -4.26
N PHE A 254 10.20 -6.36 -5.09
CA PHE A 254 8.85 -6.80 -4.75
C PHE A 254 7.88 -5.54 -4.86
N SER A 255 6.56 -5.67 -4.80
CA SER A 255 5.49 -4.73 -5.19
C SER A 255 4.23 -4.53 -4.26
N GLY A 256 4.06 -3.41 -3.51
CA GLY A 256 2.84 -2.96 -2.72
C GLY A 256 2.88 -1.93 -1.52
N GLY A 257 3.30 -0.64 -1.61
CA GLY A 257 3.46 0.32 -0.47
C GLY A 257 3.45 1.89 -0.64
N LEU A 258 3.36 2.52 -1.83
CA LEU A 258 3.58 3.99 -2.01
C LEU A 258 2.32 4.91 -2.00
N PHE A 259 1.26 4.61 -2.76
CA PHE A 259 -0.05 5.33 -2.68
C PHE A 259 -0.60 5.39 -1.27
N LEU A 260 -0.32 4.33 -0.51
CA LEU A 260 -0.64 4.15 0.91
C LEU A 260 -0.06 5.25 1.81
N ASN A 261 0.91 6.05 1.34
CA ASN A 261 1.51 7.18 2.05
C ASN A 261 1.07 8.53 1.44
N ASN A 262 1.33 8.81 0.15
CA ASN A 262 0.85 10.02 -0.53
C ASN A 262 0.29 9.70 -1.94
N PRO A 263 -1.05 9.64 -2.11
CA PRO A 263 -1.67 9.36 -3.41
C PRO A 263 -1.59 10.52 -4.42
N LEU A 264 -1.46 11.78 -3.97
CA LEU A 264 -1.38 12.93 -4.89
C LEU A 264 -0.03 12.97 -5.60
N MET A 265 1.09 12.85 -4.86
CA MET A 265 2.44 12.81 -5.43
C MET A 265 2.59 11.75 -6.53
N ALA A 266 2.01 10.56 -6.31
CA ALA A 266 1.99 9.51 -7.32
C ALA A 266 1.14 9.91 -8.54
N PHE A 267 -0.05 10.50 -8.35
CA PHE A 267 -0.89 10.99 -9.44
C PHE A 267 -0.21 12.07 -10.30
N LEU A 268 0.47 13.02 -9.68
CA LEU A 268 1.22 14.06 -10.41
C LEU A 268 2.26 13.43 -11.34
N PHE A 269 2.89 12.34 -10.89
CA PHE A 269 4.04 11.80 -11.57
C PHE A 269 3.75 10.69 -12.60
N VAL A 270 2.61 9.96 -12.55
CA VAL A 270 2.12 9.28 -13.78
C VAL A 270 1.98 10.28 -14.91
N SER A 271 1.41 11.42 -14.55
CA SER A 271 1.09 12.52 -15.44
C SER A 271 2.32 13.29 -15.95
N GLY A 272 3.54 12.86 -15.60
CA GLY A 272 4.79 13.45 -16.06
C GLY A 272 5.19 14.77 -15.39
N LEU A 273 4.47 15.21 -14.36
CA LEU A 273 4.74 16.49 -13.68
C LEU A 273 5.92 16.38 -12.71
N SER A 274 6.88 17.29 -12.82
CA SER A 274 8.13 17.31 -12.03
C SER A 274 8.16 18.37 -10.92
N SER A 275 7.25 19.36 -10.94
CA SER A 275 7.10 20.36 -9.88
C SER A 275 5.70 20.96 -9.89
N MET A 276 5.33 21.64 -8.81
CA MET A 276 4.00 22.21 -8.62
C MET A 276 4.03 23.44 -7.71
N ARG A 277 3.27 24.49 -8.04
CA ARG A 277 3.05 25.61 -7.12
C ARG A 277 2.12 25.21 -5.99
N ARG A 278 2.44 25.66 -4.77
CA ARG A 278 1.72 25.34 -3.53
C ARG A 278 0.21 25.54 -3.60
N GLY A 279 -0.28 26.65 -4.15
CA GLY A 279 -1.73 26.88 -4.27
C GLY A 279 -2.46 25.87 -5.18
N LEU A 280 -1.79 25.33 -6.20
CA LEU A 280 -2.33 24.25 -7.03
C LEU A 280 -2.26 22.91 -6.30
N TRP A 281 -1.18 22.66 -5.55
CA TRP A 281 -1.04 21.48 -4.68
C TRP A 281 -2.18 21.42 -3.65
N GLU A 282 -2.43 22.51 -2.93
CA GLU A 282 -3.48 22.59 -1.89
C GLU A 282 -4.87 22.35 -2.50
N LYS A 283 -5.18 22.98 -3.64
CA LYS A 283 -6.42 22.72 -4.41
C LYS A 283 -6.58 21.25 -4.82
N CYS A 284 -5.50 20.60 -5.27
CA CYS A 284 -5.54 19.18 -5.64
C CYS A 284 -5.66 18.27 -4.42
N GLN A 285 -5.11 18.67 -3.27
CA GLN A 285 -5.23 17.95 -2.01
C GLN A 285 -6.65 18.08 -1.41
N ASP A 286 -7.32 19.22 -1.58
CA ASP A 286 -8.76 19.38 -1.31
C ASP A 286 -9.60 18.48 -2.20
N TYR A 287 -9.33 18.48 -3.50
CA TYR A 287 -10.06 17.66 -4.46
C TYR A 287 -9.89 16.16 -4.18
N LEU A 288 -8.67 15.71 -3.88
CA LEU A 288 -8.40 14.31 -3.52
C LEU A 288 -9.02 13.93 -2.16
N ARG A 289 -9.15 14.87 -1.22
CA ARG A 289 -9.96 14.69 0.00
C ARG A 289 -11.46 14.59 -0.31
N LYS A 290 -11.96 15.09 -1.45
CA LYS A 290 -13.31 14.73 -1.95
C LYS A 290 -13.32 13.28 -2.47
N ILE A 291 -12.46 12.94 -3.42
CA ILE A 291 -12.40 11.59 -4.02
C ILE A 291 -12.32 10.49 -2.94
N ASN A 292 -11.50 10.67 -1.90
CA ASN A 292 -11.37 9.68 -0.83
C ASN A 292 -12.66 9.49 0.01
N ARG A 293 -13.54 10.51 0.11
CA ARG A 293 -14.87 10.38 0.72
C ARG A 293 -15.84 9.67 -0.22
N ASP A 294 -15.81 10.02 -1.50
CA ASP A 294 -16.65 9.38 -2.52
C ASP A 294 -16.31 7.86 -2.62
N ILE A 295 -15.02 7.48 -2.58
CA ILE A 295 -14.57 6.09 -2.47
C ILE A 295 -15.02 5.44 -1.15
N ALA A 296 -15.00 6.16 -0.03
CA ALA A 296 -15.47 5.64 1.24
C ALA A 296 -16.97 5.32 1.23
N GLN A 297 -17.79 6.14 0.56
CA GLN A 297 -19.21 5.87 0.34
C GLN A 297 -19.40 4.64 -0.57
N LEU A 298 -18.68 4.54 -1.70
CA LEU A 298 -18.74 3.36 -2.59
C LEU A 298 -18.42 2.05 -1.84
N LEU A 299 -17.35 2.06 -1.03
CA LEU A 299 -16.91 0.90 -0.25
C LEU A 299 -17.94 0.39 0.76
N THR A 300 -18.88 1.24 1.19
CA THR A 300 -19.73 1.00 2.36
C THR A 300 -21.22 0.93 2.04
N HIS A 301 -21.64 1.41 0.87
CA HIS A 301 -23.00 1.26 0.34
C HIS A 301 -23.14 0.02 -0.58
N SER A 302 -22.04 -0.46 -1.16
CA SER A 302 -22.03 -1.70 -1.95
C SER A 302 -22.39 -2.92 -1.09
N ARG A 303 -23.19 -3.82 -1.67
CA ARG A 303 -23.58 -5.10 -1.06
C ARG A 303 -22.79 -6.30 -1.58
N SER A 304 -21.96 -6.10 -2.61
CA SER A 304 -21.14 -7.15 -3.25
C SER A 304 -19.70 -7.20 -2.69
N ILE A 305 -19.29 -6.17 -1.95
CA ILE A 305 -18.01 -6.13 -1.23
C ILE A 305 -18.04 -7.09 -0.02
N ASP A 306 -16.97 -7.86 0.13
CA ASP A 306 -16.81 -8.79 1.25
C ASP A 306 -16.76 -8.07 2.61
N GLN A 307 -17.45 -8.64 3.59
CA GLN A 307 -17.59 -8.06 4.94
C GLN A 307 -16.25 -7.87 5.67
N SER A 308 -15.19 -8.56 5.26
CA SER A 308 -13.82 -8.36 5.78
C SER A 308 -13.34 -6.92 5.55
N PHE A 309 -13.64 -6.32 4.39
CA PHE A 309 -13.29 -4.93 4.11
C PHE A 309 -14.00 -3.96 5.07
N LEU A 310 -15.31 -4.16 5.27
CA LEU A 310 -16.12 -3.35 6.19
C LEU A 310 -15.69 -3.52 7.66
N GLN A 311 -15.21 -4.70 8.03
CA GLN A 311 -14.68 -4.96 9.37
C GLN A 311 -13.40 -4.16 9.64
N PHE A 312 -12.49 -4.07 8.66
CA PHE A 312 -11.27 -3.25 8.77
C PHE A 312 -11.52 -1.74 8.59
N PHE A 313 -12.62 -1.34 7.94
CA PHE A 313 -12.91 0.08 7.61
C PHE A 313 -13.19 0.99 8.82
N GLY A 314 -13.38 0.43 10.01
CA GLY A 314 -13.51 1.19 11.25
C GLY A 314 -12.20 1.83 11.74
N ASP A 315 -11.05 1.21 11.43
CA ASP A 315 -9.74 1.75 11.79
C ASP A 315 -9.29 2.86 10.83
N GLU A 316 -8.75 3.95 11.37
CA GLU A 316 -8.41 5.14 10.58
C GLU A 316 -7.25 4.91 9.60
N PHE A 317 -6.26 4.09 9.98
CA PHE A 317 -5.15 3.72 9.10
C PHE A 317 -5.65 2.75 8.04
N LEU A 318 -6.32 1.66 8.43
CA LEU A 318 -6.79 0.65 7.47
C LEU A 318 -7.77 1.26 6.44
N ARG A 319 -8.67 2.15 6.87
CA ARG A 319 -9.53 2.96 6.00
C ARG A 319 -8.76 3.86 5.03
N LEU A 320 -7.71 4.53 5.49
CA LEU A 320 -6.82 5.31 4.61
C LEU A 320 -6.10 4.41 3.60
N LEU A 321 -5.61 3.25 4.03
CA LEU A 321 -4.90 2.31 3.17
C LEU A 321 -5.83 1.76 2.08
N LEU A 322 -7.07 1.38 2.43
CA LEU A 322 -8.08 0.90 1.49
C LEU A 322 -8.53 1.97 0.48
N THR A 323 -8.82 3.21 0.93
CA THR A 323 -9.22 4.29 0.02
C THR A 323 -8.07 4.70 -0.92
N ARG A 324 -6.83 4.80 -0.41
CA ARG A 324 -5.62 5.04 -1.20
C ARG A 324 -5.35 3.91 -2.22
N PHE A 325 -5.63 2.66 -1.86
CA PHE A 325 -5.50 1.49 -2.74
C PHE A 325 -6.50 1.50 -3.91
N ILE A 326 -7.78 1.83 -3.67
CA ILE A 326 -8.79 1.91 -4.74
C ILE A 326 -8.45 3.05 -5.71
N PHE A 327 -8.10 4.23 -5.19
CA PHE A 327 -7.65 5.36 -6.01
C PHE A 327 -6.43 4.99 -6.88
N CYS A 328 -5.49 4.20 -6.33
CA CYS A 328 -4.37 3.65 -7.09
C CYS A 328 -4.84 2.75 -8.25
N SER A 329 -5.64 1.72 -7.96
CA SER A 329 -6.05 0.74 -8.98
C SER A 329 -6.82 1.42 -10.11
N ALA A 330 -7.74 2.33 -9.80
CA ALA A 330 -8.48 3.11 -10.78
C ALA A 330 -7.56 4.03 -11.61
N THR A 331 -6.64 4.77 -10.97
CA THR A 331 -5.67 5.65 -11.67
C THR A 331 -4.81 4.85 -12.64
N MET A 332 -4.32 3.66 -12.25
CA MET A 332 -3.51 2.80 -13.12
C MET A 332 -4.32 2.25 -14.30
N ARG A 333 -5.56 1.80 -14.06
CA ARG A 333 -6.45 1.24 -15.10
C ARG A 333 -6.83 2.27 -16.17
N MET A 334 -6.96 3.54 -15.79
CA MET A 334 -7.25 4.62 -16.73
C MET A 334 -6.04 5.16 -17.49
N HIS A 335 -4.80 4.91 -17.05
CA HIS A 335 -3.65 5.66 -17.57
C HIS A 335 -2.95 4.93 -18.74
N LYS A 336 -2.87 5.58 -19.91
CA LYS A 336 -2.61 5.00 -21.26
C LYS A 336 -1.35 4.11 -21.43
N ILE A 337 -0.41 4.13 -20.48
CA ILE A 337 0.81 3.31 -20.50
C ILE A 337 0.63 1.94 -19.82
N PHE A 338 -0.29 1.80 -18.87
CA PHE A 338 -0.61 0.52 -18.23
C PHE A 338 -1.72 -0.14 -19.05
N ARG A 339 -1.48 -1.35 -19.54
CA ARG A 339 -2.37 -2.03 -20.50
C ARG A 339 -2.56 -3.51 -20.22
N GLU A 340 -1.62 -4.13 -19.49
CA GLU A 340 -1.74 -5.52 -19.07
C GLU A 340 -2.46 -5.59 -17.71
N THR A 341 -3.25 -6.64 -17.47
CA THR A 341 -3.83 -6.92 -16.15
C THR A 341 -2.79 -6.98 -15.03
N ARG A 342 -1.59 -7.47 -15.34
CA ARG A 342 -0.40 -7.51 -14.46
C ARG A 342 0.13 -6.13 -14.07
N ASN A 343 -0.30 -5.06 -14.73
CA ASN A 343 0.05 -3.68 -14.41
C ASN A 343 -0.84 -3.06 -13.32
N TYR A 344 -1.86 -3.75 -12.82
CA TYR A 344 -2.81 -3.21 -11.84
C TYR A 344 -2.67 -3.89 -10.47
N PRO A 345 -2.90 -3.17 -9.36
CA PRO A 345 -3.03 -3.80 -8.05
C PRO A 345 -4.35 -4.57 -7.93
N GLU A 346 -4.28 -5.66 -7.17
CA GLU A 346 -5.35 -6.62 -6.92
C GLU A 346 -5.53 -6.86 -5.41
N SER A 347 -6.60 -7.54 -5.01
CA SER A 347 -6.90 -7.78 -3.60
C SER A 347 -7.44 -9.19 -3.38
N TYR A 348 -7.28 -9.67 -2.15
CA TYR A 348 -8.09 -10.75 -1.59
C TYR A 348 -8.85 -10.21 -0.37
N PRO A 349 -10.16 -10.48 -0.22
CA PRO A 349 -11.08 -10.95 -1.26
C PRO A 349 -11.08 -10.01 -2.46
N GLN A 350 -11.45 -10.48 -3.65
CA GLN A 350 -11.40 -9.64 -4.85
C GLN A 350 -12.48 -8.56 -4.80
N LEU A 351 -12.10 -7.29 -4.84
CA LEU A 351 -13.06 -6.18 -4.95
C LEU A 351 -13.90 -6.26 -6.26
N PRO A 352 -15.23 -6.08 -6.20
CA PRO A 352 -16.10 -5.96 -7.37
C PRO A 352 -15.67 -4.76 -8.22
N ARG A 353 -15.22 -5.00 -9.45
CA ARG A 353 -14.48 -3.98 -10.21
C ARG A 353 -15.36 -2.81 -10.64
N ASP A 354 -16.51 -3.11 -11.24
CA ASP A 354 -17.46 -2.14 -11.80
C ASP A 354 -18.04 -1.20 -10.73
N GLU A 355 -18.22 -1.70 -9.51
CA GLU A 355 -18.68 -0.89 -8.37
C GLU A 355 -17.54 -0.08 -7.71
N THR A 356 -16.26 -0.50 -7.85
CA THR A 356 -15.12 0.09 -7.14
C THR A 356 -14.08 0.74 -8.05
N VAL A 357 -13.11 -0.03 -8.56
CA VAL A 357 -11.90 0.45 -9.25
C VAL A 357 -12.13 0.82 -10.72
N GLU A 358 -13.24 0.36 -11.31
CA GLU A 358 -13.68 0.67 -12.67
C GLU A 358 -14.98 1.52 -12.64
N ASN A 359 -15.42 2.00 -11.46
CA ASN A 359 -16.62 2.80 -11.28
C ASN A 359 -16.63 4.11 -12.10
N PRO A 360 -17.64 4.38 -12.96
CA PRO A 360 -17.67 5.58 -13.81
C PRO A 360 -17.61 6.91 -13.06
N HIS A 361 -18.14 6.99 -11.83
CA HIS A 361 -18.07 8.20 -11.02
C HIS A 361 -16.64 8.48 -10.52
N LEU A 362 -15.91 7.42 -10.13
CA LEU A 362 -14.49 7.52 -9.78
C LEU A 362 -13.63 7.83 -11.00
N GLN A 363 -13.94 7.25 -12.16
CA GLN A 363 -13.27 7.57 -13.43
C GLN A 363 -13.42 9.06 -13.79
N LYS A 364 -14.63 9.61 -13.67
CA LYS A 364 -14.89 11.05 -13.87
C LYS A 364 -14.10 11.92 -12.89
N HIS A 365 -13.93 11.48 -11.64
CA HIS A 365 -13.10 12.18 -10.65
C HIS A 365 -11.61 12.18 -10.98
N ILE A 366 -11.09 11.08 -11.52
CA ILE A 366 -9.70 10.98 -12.00
C ILE A 366 -9.46 11.91 -13.19
N LEU A 367 -10.40 11.94 -14.16
CA LEU A 367 -10.31 12.84 -15.32
C LEU A 367 -10.44 14.32 -14.94
N GLU A 368 -11.26 14.66 -13.95
CA GLU A 368 -11.37 16.03 -13.43
C GLU A 368 -10.11 16.46 -12.67
N LEU A 369 -9.49 15.57 -11.88
CA LEU A 369 -8.19 15.84 -11.25
C LEU A 369 -7.10 16.03 -12.32
N ALA A 370 -7.11 15.23 -13.40
CA ALA A 370 -6.22 15.42 -14.54
C ALA A 370 -6.49 16.73 -15.32
N SER A 371 -7.75 17.19 -15.38
CA SER A 371 -8.13 18.49 -15.95
C SER A 371 -7.67 19.68 -15.11
N ILE A 372 -7.72 19.60 -13.77
CA ILE A 372 -7.17 20.62 -12.86
C ILE A 372 -5.64 20.79 -13.07
N LEU A 373 -4.99 19.77 -13.62
CA LEU A 373 -3.54 19.63 -13.76
C LEU A 373 -3.03 19.73 -15.21
N ASP A 374 -3.93 19.96 -16.19
CA ASP A 374 -3.64 20.02 -17.63
C ASP A 374 -2.93 18.77 -18.22
N VAL A 375 -3.24 17.59 -17.67
CA VAL A 375 -2.64 16.28 -18.01
C VAL A 375 -3.69 15.23 -18.39
N ARG A 376 -4.92 15.67 -18.68
CA ARG A 376 -6.03 14.78 -19.09
C ARG A 376 -5.67 13.88 -20.28
N ASN A 377 -4.79 14.35 -21.17
CA ASN A 377 -4.32 13.65 -22.36
C ASN A 377 -3.61 12.31 -22.11
N VAL A 378 -3.02 12.07 -20.92
CA VAL A 378 -2.36 10.78 -20.58
C VAL A 378 -3.34 9.69 -20.13
N PHE A 379 -4.58 10.06 -19.81
CA PHE A 379 -5.64 9.13 -19.40
C PHE A 379 -6.52 8.70 -20.58
N LEU A 380 -7.10 7.51 -20.46
CA LEU A 380 -8.15 7.00 -21.33
C LEU A 380 -9.46 7.73 -20.99
N GLU A 381 -10.13 8.23 -22.01
CA GLU A 381 -11.50 8.72 -21.89
C GLU A 381 -12.41 7.61 -22.39
N ASN A 382 -13.17 7.01 -21.47
CA ASN A 382 -14.26 6.11 -21.84
C ASN A 382 -15.45 6.96 -22.29
N THR A 383 -15.49 7.28 -23.59
CA THR A 383 -16.71 7.75 -24.24
C THR A 383 -17.77 6.67 -24.12
N LEU A 384 -18.92 7.00 -23.52
CA LEU A 384 -20.01 6.05 -23.25
C LEU A 384 -20.88 5.78 -24.48
N ASP A 385 -20.37 6.10 -25.68
CA ASP A 385 -21.11 6.22 -26.93
C ASP A 385 -20.80 5.10 -27.96
N ASP A 386 -19.84 4.21 -27.65
CA ASP A 386 -19.46 3.05 -28.49
C ASP A 386 -19.99 1.72 -27.89
N TYR A 387 -21.31 1.55 -27.85
CA TYR A 387 -22.00 0.28 -27.54
C TYR A 387 -23.36 0.14 -28.26
#